data_AF-A0A399RTS6-F1
#
_entry.id   AF-A0A399RTS6-F1
#
_cell.length_a   1.000
_cell.length_b   1.000
_cell.length_c   1.000
_cell.angle_alpha   90.00
_cell.angle_beta   90.00
_cell.angle_gamma   90.00
#
_symmetry.space_group_name_H-M   'P 1'
#
loop_
_entity.id
_entity.type
_entity.pdbx_description
1 polymer ?
#
loop_
_entity_poly.entity_id
_entity_poly.type
_entity_poly.pdbx_seq_one_letter_code
_entity_poly.pdbx_strand_id
1 'polypeptide(L)'
;MKTLKTILLAVLVLLFACAKEAENIVPNGAPDVLLVQTAKQNFDEMLLNWKQLPDTVSQMSTSNDNPRHHLAKAVDWQKAEVKQLTIGEAVVVPLKYSKELFAKFRGSNTTFALNNAAYMMLYKHKSGEWRTEVITVVADEDFLNGAKGKQPFSGIVVVEDWNGKFIRGFKYSGGRIFSLSGPRQVVEQPTTQVQLYDPGSCTYVDWYSCGGGECHYMYTEVSCTGGGAGGGDDGNPGGIDYGGPYDGGTGGSYNDGGVSGGGSSYLTPPSTDALNSQIQSKPFSLLGDVPCDLITKWLNLAAHQTTAAQKQKVNNIIAKVIVMSNPYGMPISYSYAGQVLDINNAYSTVVNMDYFSVNVTKLPVINGQQLTPQQLLDRIRRDINSFVDVSLSEFTPYNHYGVDDTGLWYSSNPTGAVVSIAIPGNSGSVITSSYSPNSWTFSTIRDPFNGNHPVSGNREFSYVANADGSYTFYTRGVDRLTDMWGTLAQNTTGIPFNKADALWTSFQTKIESYVNHNSGSARVGETYKERPDWAKVKEVMEGKLPLSTLSKNCLWD
;
A
#
# COMPACT_ATOMS: atom_id res chain seq x y z
N MET A 1 -40.60 -20.04 64.40
CA MET A 1 -39.55 -20.52 63.47
C MET A 1 -40.11 -20.96 62.10
N LYS A 2 -41.15 -20.28 61.56
CA LYS A 2 -41.74 -20.58 60.23
C LYS A 2 -42.03 -19.34 59.38
N THR A 3 -41.67 -18.13 59.84
CA THR A 3 -41.98 -16.86 59.15
C THR A 3 -40.76 -16.13 58.57
N LEU A 4 -39.54 -16.66 58.75
CA LEU A 4 -38.32 -16.04 58.20
C LEU A 4 -37.84 -16.68 56.88
N LYS A 5 -38.33 -17.89 56.54
CA LYS A 5 -37.94 -18.57 55.29
C LYS A 5 -38.73 -18.10 54.06
N THR A 6 -39.92 -17.51 54.23
CA THR A 6 -40.75 -17.07 53.10
C THR A 6 -40.35 -15.69 52.59
N ILE A 7 -39.76 -14.84 53.44
CA ILE A 7 -39.31 -13.50 53.02
C ILE A 7 -37.96 -13.57 52.30
N LEU A 8 -37.08 -14.54 52.64
CA LEU A 8 -35.79 -14.69 51.97
C LEU A 8 -35.91 -15.29 50.55
N LEU A 9 -36.97 -16.05 50.26
CA LEU A 9 -37.20 -16.62 48.93
C LEU A 9 -37.90 -15.62 47.98
N ALA A 10 -38.72 -14.70 48.50
CA ALA A 10 -39.34 -13.65 47.70
C ALA A 10 -38.35 -12.53 47.29
N VAL A 11 -37.32 -12.26 48.11
CA VAL A 11 -36.27 -11.29 47.79
C VAL A 11 -35.24 -11.86 46.80
N LEU A 12 -35.05 -13.18 46.74
CA LEU A 12 -34.14 -13.80 45.77
C LEU A 12 -34.74 -13.90 44.35
N VAL A 13 -36.07 -13.99 44.22
CA VAL A 13 -36.74 -14.06 42.90
C VAL A 13 -36.92 -12.68 42.25
N LEU A 14 -36.94 -11.60 43.04
CA LEU A 14 -36.97 -10.22 42.52
C LEU A 14 -35.61 -9.68 42.07
N LEU A 15 -34.50 -10.37 42.38
CA LEU A 15 -33.15 -10.00 41.93
C LEU A 15 -32.73 -10.68 40.60
N PHE A 16 -33.55 -11.55 40.03
CA PHE A 16 -33.26 -12.23 38.75
C PHE A 16 -34.27 -11.95 37.63
N ALA A 17 -35.25 -11.04 37.84
CA ALA A 17 -36.29 -10.73 36.83
C ALA A 17 -36.06 -9.43 36.04
N CYS A 18 -34.91 -8.76 36.20
CA CYS A 18 -34.51 -7.64 35.34
C CYS A 18 -33.06 -7.81 34.86
N ALA A 19 -32.78 -8.93 34.19
CA ALA A 19 -31.78 -8.90 33.13
C ALA A 19 -32.48 -8.32 31.89
N LYS A 20 -32.60 -6.99 31.83
CA LYS A 20 -32.77 -6.31 30.55
C LYS A 20 -31.54 -6.73 29.75
N GLU A 21 -31.72 -7.41 28.62
CA GLU A 21 -30.64 -7.63 27.67
C GLU A 21 -29.92 -6.30 27.54
N ALA A 22 -28.65 -6.28 27.94
CA ALA A 22 -27.80 -5.16 27.63
C ALA A 22 -27.73 -5.15 26.11
N GLU A 23 -28.63 -4.38 25.48
CA GLU A 23 -28.40 -3.87 24.14
C GLU A 23 -26.97 -3.36 24.20
N ASN A 24 -26.08 -4.06 23.50
CA ASN A 24 -24.74 -3.59 23.26
C ASN A 24 -24.93 -2.21 22.67
N ILE A 25 -24.76 -1.17 23.50
CA ILE A 25 -24.64 0.20 23.04
C ILE A 25 -23.32 0.19 22.28
N VAL A 26 -23.40 -0.18 21.00
CA VAL A 26 -22.34 0.05 20.04
C VAL A 26 -22.11 1.55 20.16
N PRO A 27 -20.91 2.01 20.58
CA PRO A 27 -20.60 3.43 20.60
C PRO A 27 -21.00 3.99 19.24
N ASN A 28 -21.68 5.14 19.19
CA ASN A 28 -22.03 5.82 17.93
C ASN A 28 -20.77 5.96 17.07
N GLY A 29 -20.49 4.93 16.28
CA GLY A 29 -19.35 4.86 15.40
C GLY A 29 -19.58 5.85 14.29
N ALA A 30 -18.50 6.35 13.70
CA ALA A 30 -18.61 7.08 12.45
C ALA A 30 -19.51 6.27 11.48
N PRO A 31 -20.37 6.91 10.67
CA PRO A 31 -21.29 6.23 9.75
C PRO A 31 -20.64 5.10 8.95
N ASP A 32 -19.37 5.27 8.57
CA ASP A 32 -18.54 4.29 7.88
C ASP A 32 -18.42 2.95 8.66
N VAL A 33 -18.27 3.01 9.98
CA VAL A 33 -18.12 1.82 10.85
C VAL A 33 -19.39 0.99 10.87
N LEU A 34 -20.55 1.65 10.96
CA LEU A 34 -21.85 0.97 10.99
C LEU A 34 -22.13 0.29 9.64
N LEU A 35 -21.80 0.96 8.52
CA LEU A 35 -21.98 0.38 7.19
C LEU A 35 -21.08 -0.85 6.99
N VAL A 36 -19.81 -0.79 7.41
CA VAL A 36 -18.88 -1.93 7.35
C VAL A 36 -19.39 -3.10 8.20
N GLN A 37 -19.85 -2.85 9.43
CA GLN A 37 -20.42 -3.89 10.29
C GLN A 37 -21.66 -4.54 9.66
N THR A 38 -22.56 -3.72 9.10
CA THR A 38 -23.78 -4.21 8.43
C THR A 38 -23.44 -5.05 7.20
N ALA A 39 -22.49 -4.59 6.37
CA ALA A 39 -22.03 -5.34 5.19
C ALA A 39 -21.42 -6.69 5.60
N LYS A 40 -20.63 -6.70 6.68
CA LYS A 40 -20.05 -7.93 7.24
C LYS A 40 -21.12 -8.93 7.67
N GLN A 41 -22.10 -8.50 8.44
CA GLN A 41 -23.19 -9.37 8.88
C GLN A 41 -23.94 -9.99 7.69
N ASN A 42 -24.27 -9.18 6.68
CA ASN A 42 -24.95 -9.66 5.47
C ASN A 42 -24.10 -10.65 4.67
N PHE A 43 -22.79 -10.41 4.58
CA PHE A 43 -21.87 -11.34 3.96
C PHE A 43 -21.79 -12.67 4.71
N ASP A 44 -21.69 -12.63 6.04
CA ASP A 44 -21.64 -13.82 6.90
C ASP A 44 -22.93 -14.65 6.77
N GLU A 45 -24.10 -13.99 6.72
CA GLU A 45 -25.40 -14.64 6.47
C GLU A 45 -25.47 -15.28 5.07
N MET A 46 -24.99 -14.58 4.04
CA MET A 46 -24.89 -15.11 2.67
C MET A 46 -24.02 -16.37 2.64
N LEU A 47 -22.87 -16.38 3.32
CA LEU A 47 -22.00 -17.55 3.42
C LEU A 47 -22.66 -18.73 4.15
N LEU A 48 -23.44 -18.47 5.21
CA LEU A 48 -24.19 -19.50 5.92
C LEU A 48 -25.26 -20.14 5.03
N ASN A 49 -26.01 -19.32 4.29
CA ASN A 49 -27.02 -19.80 3.35
C ASN A 49 -26.40 -20.63 2.21
N TRP A 50 -25.19 -20.29 1.78
CA TRP A 50 -24.48 -21.10 0.79
C TRP A 50 -23.98 -22.44 1.31
N LYS A 51 -23.51 -22.51 2.56
CA LYS A 51 -23.12 -23.80 3.17
C LYS A 51 -24.29 -24.77 3.31
N GLN A 52 -25.52 -24.28 3.27
CA GLN A 52 -26.74 -25.09 3.33
C GLN A 52 -27.23 -25.57 1.95
N LEU A 53 -26.62 -25.10 0.85
CA LEU A 53 -26.95 -25.64 -0.47
C LEU A 53 -26.42 -27.07 -0.58
N PRO A 54 -27.22 -28.04 -1.04
CA PRO A 54 -26.80 -29.43 -1.15
C PRO A 54 -25.57 -29.57 -2.05
N ASP A 55 -24.60 -30.40 -1.61
CA ASP A 55 -23.31 -30.71 -2.26
C ASP A 55 -23.41 -31.07 -3.76
N THR A 56 -24.61 -31.30 -4.27
CA THR A 56 -24.93 -31.49 -5.69
C THR A 56 -24.49 -30.33 -6.61
N VAL A 57 -24.21 -29.12 -6.08
CA VAL A 57 -23.63 -28.02 -6.88
C VAL A 57 -22.09 -28.15 -7.02
N SER A 58 -21.42 -28.87 -6.11
CA SER A 58 -19.96 -29.06 -6.12
C SER A 58 -19.46 -30.12 -7.11
N GLN A 59 -20.35 -30.79 -7.86
CA GLN A 59 -19.98 -31.89 -8.76
C GLN A 59 -20.13 -31.60 -10.27
N MET A 60 -20.43 -30.36 -10.67
CA MET A 60 -20.36 -29.95 -12.08
C MET A 60 -19.08 -29.19 -12.41
N SER A 61 -17.95 -29.58 -11.80
CA SER A 61 -16.65 -29.09 -12.26
C SER A 61 -16.28 -29.82 -13.55
N THR A 62 -16.65 -29.19 -14.67
CA THR A 62 -16.05 -29.56 -15.96
C THR A 62 -14.57 -29.16 -15.91
N SER A 63 -13.69 -29.89 -16.60
CA SER A 63 -12.23 -29.69 -16.62
C SER A 63 -11.73 -28.31 -17.09
N ASN A 64 -12.63 -27.33 -17.25
CA ASN A 64 -12.39 -25.98 -17.73
C ASN A 64 -12.60 -24.91 -16.65
N ASP A 65 -12.84 -25.28 -15.40
CA ASP A 65 -13.02 -24.30 -14.33
C ASP A 65 -11.70 -23.61 -13.98
N ASN A 66 -11.74 -22.29 -13.80
CA ASN A 66 -10.56 -21.54 -13.42
C ASN A 66 -10.10 -21.97 -12.01
N PRO A 67 -8.83 -22.36 -11.80
CA PRO A 67 -8.33 -22.81 -10.50
C PRO A 67 -8.59 -21.83 -9.36
N ARG A 68 -8.64 -20.52 -9.63
CA ARG A 68 -8.89 -19.50 -8.61
C ARG A 68 -10.28 -19.61 -7.98
N HIS A 69 -11.24 -20.17 -8.71
CA HIS A 69 -12.62 -20.31 -8.23
C HIS A 69 -12.73 -21.36 -7.12
N HIS A 70 -11.82 -22.34 -7.11
CA HIS A 70 -11.75 -23.40 -6.09
C HIS A 70 -10.85 -23.06 -4.90
N LEU A 71 -10.10 -21.96 -4.96
CA LEU A 71 -9.28 -21.54 -3.83
C LEU A 71 -10.16 -20.97 -2.72
N ALA A 72 -9.80 -21.29 -1.47
CA ALA A 72 -10.42 -20.66 -0.33
C ALA A 72 -10.06 -19.16 -0.33
N LYS A 73 -11.07 -18.32 -0.13
CA LYS A 73 -10.95 -16.86 -0.11
C LYS A 73 -11.14 -16.39 1.32
N ALA A 74 -10.23 -15.55 1.80
CA ALA A 74 -10.30 -14.87 3.08
C ALA A 74 -10.48 -13.36 2.85
N VAL A 75 -11.40 -12.75 3.60
CA VAL A 75 -11.73 -11.32 3.52
C VAL A 75 -11.13 -10.60 4.72
N ASP A 76 -10.40 -9.51 4.49
CA ASP A 76 -9.72 -8.74 5.53
C ASP A 76 -10.59 -7.56 6.00
N TRP A 77 -11.60 -7.85 6.82
CA TRP A 77 -12.55 -6.85 7.32
C TRP A 77 -11.91 -5.71 8.13
N GLN A 78 -10.69 -5.90 8.66
CA GLN A 78 -9.97 -4.84 9.37
C GLN A 78 -9.47 -3.73 8.43
N LYS A 79 -9.35 -4.05 7.13
CA LYS A 79 -8.99 -3.11 6.06
C LYS A 79 -10.18 -2.74 5.19
N ALA A 80 -11.40 -2.98 5.66
CA ALA A 80 -12.59 -2.59 4.92
C ALA A 80 -12.72 -1.06 4.86
N GLU A 81 -13.07 -0.54 3.70
CA GLU A 81 -13.25 0.89 3.46
C GLU A 81 -14.61 1.15 2.80
N VAL A 82 -15.25 2.26 3.15
CA VAL A 82 -16.44 2.74 2.43
C VAL A 82 -15.98 3.59 1.25
N LYS A 83 -16.46 3.27 0.05
CA LYS A 83 -16.23 4.01 -1.18
C LYS A 83 -17.54 4.55 -1.72
N GLN A 84 -17.53 5.81 -2.13
CA GLN A 84 -18.64 6.41 -2.85
C GLN A 84 -18.50 6.11 -4.34
N LEU A 85 -19.46 5.35 -4.89
CA LEU A 85 -19.52 5.00 -6.30
C LEU A 85 -20.75 5.64 -6.96
N THR A 86 -20.81 5.62 -8.28
CA THR A 86 -22.00 6.05 -9.04
C THR A 86 -23.25 5.22 -8.73
N ILE A 87 -23.05 4.01 -8.21
CA ILE A 87 -24.11 3.09 -7.76
C ILE A 87 -24.52 3.29 -6.30
N GLY A 88 -23.88 4.21 -5.57
CA GLY A 88 -24.09 4.43 -4.14
C GLY A 88 -22.85 4.10 -3.30
N GLU A 89 -23.04 3.98 -1.99
CA GLU A 89 -21.99 3.55 -1.06
C GLU A 89 -21.70 2.06 -1.25
N ALA A 90 -20.42 1.72 -1.28
CA ALA A 90 -19.95 0.34 -1.33
C ALA A 90 -18.87 0.12 -0.26
N VAL A 91 -18.92 -1.03 0.40
CA VAL A 91 -17.86 -1.50 1.29
C VAL A 91 -16.89 -2.33 0.47
N VAL A 92 -15.65 -1.86 0.35
CA VAL A 92 -14.56 -2.56 -0.32
C VAL A 92 -13.69 -3.25 0.72
N VAL A 93 -13.42 -4.53 0.54
CA VAL A 93 -12.68 -5.37 1.49
C VAL A 93 -11.59 -6.14 0.75
N PRO A 94 -10.31 -6.03 1.15
CA PRO A 94 -9.24 -6.79 0.52
C PRO A 94 -9.47 -8.29 0.58
N LEU A 95 -9.09 -8.98 -0.50
CA LEU A 95 -9.29 -10.42 -0.66
C LEU A 95 -7.94 -11.14 -0.68
N LYS A 96 -7.83 -12.24 0.07
CA LYS A 96 -6.68 -13.14 0.05
C LYS A 96 -7.10 -14.54 -0.37
N TYR A 97 -6.48 -15.07 -1.40
CA TYR A 97 -6.60 -16.46 -1.79
C TYR A 97 -5.68 -17.32 -0.93
N SER A 98 -6.11 -18.55 -0.60
CA SER A 98 -5.34 -19.51 0.19
C SER A 98 -4.03 -19.95 -0.46
N LYS A 99 -3.90 -19.71 -1.77
CA LYS A 99 -2.70 -19.91 -2.56
C LYS A 99 -2.44 -18.65 -3.36
N GLU A 100 -1.17 -18.26 -3.47
CA GLU A 100 -0.78 -17.12 -4.29
C GLU A 100 -1.00 -17.44 -5.77
N LEU A 101 -1.63 -16.50 -6.47
CA LEU A 101 -1.89 -16.55 -7.89
C LEU A 101 -1.29 -15.32 -8.52
N PHE A 102 -0.82 -15.43 -9.76
CA PHE A 102 -0.26 -14.31 -10.50
C PHE A 102 -1.02 -14.07 -11.80
N ALA A 103 -1.19 -12.82 -12.19
CA ALA A 103 -1.69 -12.42 -13.51
C ALA A 103 -0.56 -11.75 -14.32
N LYS A 104 -0.53 -11.96 -15.64
CA LYS A 104 0.48 -11.40 -16.54
C LYS A 104 -0.15 -11.09 -17.89
N PHE A 105 0.18 -9.95 -18.50
CA PHE A 105 -0.18 -9.67 -19.89
C PHE A 105 0.80 -10.34 -20.86
N ARG A 106 0.32 -10.83 -22.00
CA ARG A 106 1.18 -11.43 -23.04
C ARG A 106 2.19 -10.41 -23.53
N GLY A 107 3.45 -10.84 -23.57
CA GLY A 107 4.58 -9.99 -23.95
C GLY A 107 5.06 -9.05 -22.85
N SER A 108 4.33 -8.92 -21.74
CA SER A 108 4.81 -8.15 -20.61
C SER A 108 5.79 -8.95 -19.77
N ASN A 109 6.74 -8.29 -19.13
CA ASN A 109 7.59 -8.92 -18.10
C ASN A 109 7.06 -8.73 -16.69
N THR A 110 5.91 -8.04 -16.52
CA THR A 110 5.35 -7.74 -15.21
C THR A 110 4.29 -8.75 -14.80
N THR A 111 4.45 -9.33 -13.62
CA THR A 111 3.48 -10.23 -12.98
C THR A 111 2.80 -9.57 -11.78
N PHE A 112 1.50 -9.80 -11.59
CA PHE A 112 0.71 -9.24 -10.51
C PHE A 112 0.19 -10.33 -9.58
N ALA A 113 0.53 -10.27 -8.29
CA ALA A 113 -0.11 -11.15 -7.32
C ALA A 113 -1.61 -10.80 -7.20
N LEU A 114 -2.50 -11.76 -7.44
CA LEU A 114 -3.96 -11.55 -7.36
C LEU A 114 -4.39 -11.09 -5.96
N ASN A 115 -3.67 -11.50 -4.91
CA ASN A 115 -3.91 -11.02 -3.54
C ASN A 115 -3.76 -9.50 -3.38
N ASN A 116 -3.05 -8.83 -4.30
CA ASN A 116 -2.90 -7.37 -4.33
C ASN A 116 -3.82 -6.70 -5.37
N ALA A 117 -4.37 -7.48 -6.30
CA ALA A 117 -5.19 -7.01 -7.41
C ALA A 117 -6.69 -7.28 -7.21
N ALA A 118 -7.05 -8.14 -6.26
CA ALA A 118 -8.41 -8.57 -6.01
C ALA A 118 -8.97 -8.04 -4.67
N TYR A 119 -10.23 -7.63 -4.70
CA TYR A 119 -10.99 -7.24 -3.52
C TYR A 119 -12.45 -7.63 -3.66
N MET A 120 -13.11 -7.79 -2.53
CA MET A 120 -14.56 -7.95 -2.45
C MET A 120 -15.22 -6.58 -2.34
N MET A 121 -16.34 -6.39 -3.01
CA MET A 121 -17.17 -5.19 -2.90
C MET A 121 -18.59 -5.59 -2.52
N LEU A 122 -19.12 -4.96 -1.48
CA LEU A 122 -20.51 -5.09 -1.06
C LEU A 122 -21.24 -3.77 -1.18
N TYR A 123 -22.41 -3.79 -1.79
CA TYR A 123 -23.25 -2.59 -1.89
C TYR A 123 -24.73 -2.96 -1.92
N LYS A 124 -25.59 -2.00 -1.58
CA LYS A 124 -27.04 -2.18 -1.71
C LYS A 124 -27.47 -1.82 -3.12
N HIS A 125 -28.09 -2.78 -3.81
CA HIS A 125 -28.75 -2.53 -5.08
C HIS A 125 -29.97 -1.60 -4.89
N LYS A 126 -30.50 -1.05 -5.99
CA LYS A 126 -31.71 -0.19 -5.97
C LYS A 126 -32.94 -0.87 -5.33
N SER A 127 -32.97 -2.21 -5.32
CA SER A 127 -34.01 -3.01 -4.65
C SER A 127 -33.85 -3.08 -3.12
N GLY A 128 -32.75 -2.56 -2.57
CA GLY A 128 -32.39 -2.69 -1.15
C GLY A 128 -31.59 -3.96 -0.82
N GLU A 129 -31.51 -4.91 -1.75
CA GLU A 129 -30.74 -6.14 -1.60
C GLU A 129 -29.23 -5.90 -1.63
N TRP A 130 -28.49 -6.60 -0.77
CA TRP A 130 -27.03 -6.61 -0.84
C TRP A 130 -26.53 -7.40 -2.04
N ARG A 131 -25.53 -6.85 -2.72
CA ARG A 131 -24.76 -7.51 -3.77
C ARG A 131 -23.34 -7.66 -3.31
N THR A 132 -22.77 -8.84 -3.55
CA THR A 132 -21.37 -9.16 -3.27
C THR A 132 -20.69 -9.48 -4.60
N GLU A 133 -19.63 -8.75 -4.90
CA GLU A 133 -18.85 -8.94 -6.12
C GLU A 133 -17.37 -9.09 -5.76
N VAL A 134 -16.66 -9.98 -6.47
CA VAL A 134 -15.21 -10.09 -6.44
C VAL A 134 -14.68 -9.34 -7.65
N ILE A 135 -13.84 -8.34 -7.40
CA ILE A 135 -13.27 -7.48 -8.43
C ILE A 135 -11.77 -7.72 -8.49
N THR A 136 -11.28 -8.06 -9.67
CA THR A 136 -9.84 -8.22 -9.95
C THR A 136 -9.40 -7.15 -10.94
N VAL A 137 -8.38 -6.37 -10.60
CA VAL A 137 -7.85 -5.25 -11.39
C VAL A 137 -6.42 -5.55 -11.82
N VAL A 138 -6.20 -5.78 -13.11
CA VAL A 138 -4.89 -6.09 -13.69
C VAL A 138 -4.45 -4.93 -14.59
N ALA A 139 -3.41 -4.20 -14.21
CA ALA A 139 -2.90 -3.08 -14.99
C ALA A 139 -2.06 -3.57 -16.19
N ASP A 140 -2.18 -2.92 -17.34
CA ASP A 140 -1.35 -3.23 -18.52
C ASP A 140 -0.05 -2.41 -18.55
N GLU A 141 0.79 -2.66 -19.56
CA GLU A 141 2.07 -1.96 -19.72
C GLU A 141 1.91 -0.48 -19.98
N ASP A 142 0.86 -0.04 -20.67
CA ASP A 142 0.62 1.39 -20.90
C ASP A 142 0.45 2.09 -19.55
N PHE A 143 -0.34 1.52 -18.63
CA PHE A 143 -0.50 2.05 -17.29
C PHE A 143 0.78 2.01 -16.45
N LEU A 144 1.57 0.95 -16.59
CA LEU A 144 2.83 0.81 -15.84
C LEU A 144 3.93 1.75 -16.36
N ASN A 145 4.00 1.97 -17.68
CA ASN A 145 5.09 2.68 -18.35
C ASN A 145 4.84 4.18 -18.50
N GLY A 146 3.59 4.60 -18.61
CA GLY A 146 3.33 6.01 -18.85
C GLY A 146 3.55 6.92 -17.65
N ALA A 147 3.47 8.23 -17.91
CA ALA A 147 3.94 9.25 -16.98
C ALA A 147 3.17 9.22 -15.65
N LYS A 148 3.80 8.61 -14.64
CA LYS A 148 3.54 8.61 -13.19
C LYS A 148 2.32 9.45 -12.76
N GLY A 149 1.17 8.81 -12.60
CA GLY A 149 -0.05 9.39 -12.01
C GLY A 149 -0.79 10.42 -12.88
N LYS A 150 -0.31 10.72 -14.09
CA LYS A 150 -0.99 11.63 -15.03
C LYS A 150 -1.85 10.91 -16.06
N GLN A 151 -1.64 9.61 -16.24
CA GLN A 151 -2.41 8.84 -17.20
C GLN A 151 -3.59 8.12 -16.53
N PRO A 152 -4.76 8.09 -17.18
CA PRO A 152 -5.87 7.25 -16.76
C PRO A 152 -5.44 5.78 -16.62
N PHE A 153 -6.17 5.03 -15.78
CA PHE A 153 -5.98 3.59 -15.69
C PHE A 153 -6.09 2.93 -17.08
N SER A 154 -5.15 2.04 -17.38
CA SER A 154 -5.16 1.15 -18.53
C SER A 154 -4.93 -0.28 -18.04
N GLY A 155 -5.69 -1.23 -18.57
CA GLY A 155 -5.70 -2.60 -18.09
C GLY A 155 -7.11 -3.20 -18.08
N ILE A 156 -7.32 -4.19 -17.22
CA ILE A 156 -8.52 -5.01 -17.19
C ILE A 156 -9.11 -5.00 -15.78
N VAL A 157 -10.42 -4.88 -15.71
CA VAL A 157 -11.21 -5.10 -14.49
C VAL A 157 -12.17 -6.25 -14.75
N VAL A 158 -12.05 -7.33 -13.98
CA VAL A 158 -12.97 -8.48 -14.02
C VAL A 158 -13.84 -8.44 -12.79
N VAL A 159 -15.16 -8.59 -12.98
CA VAL A 159 -16.16 -8.63 -11.90
C VAL A 159 -16.84 -10.00 -11.93
N GLU A 160 -16.70 -10.72 -10.84
CA GLU A 160 -17.29 -12.05 -10.61
C GLU A 160 -18.22 -12.01 -9.41
N ASP A 161 -19.09 -13.01 -9.29
CA ASP A 161 -19.67 -13.32 -7.98
C ASP A 161 -18.63 -14.04 -7.10
N TRP A 162 -19.00 -14.31 -5.85
CA TRP A 162 -18.12 -14.99 -4.91
C TRP A 162 -17.66 -16.38 -5.37
N ASN A 163 -18.46 -17.07 -6.18
CA ASN A 163 -18.18 -18.40 -6.69
C ASN A 163 -17.35 -18.36 -7.98
N GLY A 164 -16.98 -17.16 -8.46
CA GLY A 164 -16.20 -17.00 -9.68
C GLY A 164 -17.04 -16.93 -10.94
N LYS A 165 -18.37 -16.90 -10.84
CA LYS A 165 -19.20 -16.69 -12.03
C LYS A 165 -18.96 -15.28 -12.55
N PHE A 166 -18.50 -15.19 -13.79
CA PHE A 166 -18.34 -13.92 -14.46
C PHE A 166 -19.67 -13.14 -14.50
N ILE A 167 -19.65 -11.91 -14.00
CA ILE A 167 -20.79 -10.98 -14.07
C ILE A 167 -20.56 -10.02 -15.24
N ARG A 168 -19.40 -9.37 -15.26
CA ARG A 168 -19.00 -8.39 -16.27
C ARG A 168 -17.49 -8.14 -16.23
N GLY A 169 -16.96 -7.55 -17.28
CA GLY A 169 -15.58 -7.12 -17.32
C GLY A 169 -15.41 -5.87 -18.15
N PHE A 170 -14.30 -5.17 -17.93
CA PHE A 170 -13.98 -3.94 -18.62
C PHE A 170 -12.50 -3.94 -19.00
N LYS A 171 -12.19 -3.56 -20.24
CA LYS A 171 -10.83 -3.17 -20.64
C LYS A 171 -10.78 -1.66 -20.73
N TYR A 172 -9.78 -1.07 -20.09
CA TYR A 172 -9.45 0.34 -20.16
C TYR A 172 -8.22 0.48 -21.04
N SER A 173 -8.29 1.30 -22.08
CA SER A 173 -7.15 1.55 -22.97
C SER A 173 -7.34 2.86 -23.71
N GLY A 174 -6.31 3.71 -23.71
CA GLY A 174 -6.35 5.02 -24.36
C GLY A 174 -7.48 5.93 -23.85
N GLY A 175 -7.82 5.85 -22.55
CA GLY A 175 -8.90 6.63 -21.93
C GLY A 175 -10.31 6.19 -22.34
N ARG A 176 -10.45 5.06 -23.04
CA ARG A 176 -11.73 4.45 -23.43
C ARG A 176 -12.01 3.20 -22.61
N ILE A 177 -13.29 2.91 -22.40
CA ILE A 177 -13.77 1.72 -21.69
C ILE A 177 -14.45 0.80 -22.70
N PHE A 178 -13.97 -0.44 -22.76
CA PHE A 178 -14.53 -1.51 -23.59
C PHE A 178 -15.17 -2.54 -22.66
N SER A 179 -16.46 -2.80 -22.84
CA SER A 179 -17.14 -3.87 -22.09
C SER A 179 -16.68 -5.23 -22.62
N LEU A 180 -16.41 -6.14 -21.70
CA LEU A 180 -16.03 -7.50 -22.00
C LEU A 180 -17.27 -8.38 -21.88
N SER A 181 -17.54 -9.13 -22.94
CA SER A 181 -18.54 -10.19 -22.93
C SER A 181 -18.04 -11.30 -22.00
N GLY A 182 -18.93 -11.90 -21.22
CA GLY A 182 -18.58 -13.10 -20.46
C GLY A 182 -18.12 -14.23 -21.38
N PRO A 183 -17.43 -15.24 -20.81
CA PRO A 183 -16.94 -16.36 -21.60
C PRO A 183 -18.09 -16.95 -22.41
N ARG A 184 -18.05 -16.78 -23.74
CA ARG A 184 -18.76 -17.68 -24.63
C ARG A 184 -18.04 -19.00 -24.44
N GLN A 185 -18.76 -20.06 -24.10
CA GLN A 185 -18.22 -21.40 -24.25
C GLN A 185 -17.94 -21.60 -25.74
N VAL A 186 -16.73 -21.27 -26.15
CA VAL A 186 -16.21 -21.72 -27.42
C VAL A 186 -15.91 -23.18 -27.17
N VAL A 187 -16.83 -24.05 -27.61
CA VAL A 187 -16.59 -25.49 -27.72
C VAL A 187 -15.63 -25.69 -28.89
N GLU A 188 -14.42 -25.15 -28.78
CA GLU A 188 -13.30 -25.63 -29.56
C GLU A 188 -12.74 -26.81 -28.78
N GLN A 189 -12.69 -27.97 -29.43
CA GLN A 189 -12.09 -29.14 -28.83
C GLN A 189 -10.67 -28.76 -28.38
N PRO A 190 -10.32 -28.98 -27.11
CA PRO A 190 -9.03 -28.59 -26.62
C PRO A 190 -7.99 -29.45 -27.32
N THR A 191 -7.19 -28.85 -28.21
CA THR A 191 -5.87 -29.38 -28.56
C THR A 191 -4.91 -29.10 -27.40
N THR A 192 -5.27 -29.59 -26.21
CA THR A 192 -4.33 -29.68 -25.09
C THR A 192 -3.33 -30.78 -25.41
N GLN A 193 -2.20 -30.41 -26.03
CA GLN A 193 -0.97 -31.13 -25.74
C GLN A 193 -0.49 -30.67 -24.36
N VAL A 194 -0.93 -31.38 -23.33
CA VAL A 194 -0.30 -31.31 -22.01
C VAL A 194 1.04 -32.03 -22.13
N GLN A 195 2.13 -31.32 -22.41
CA GLN A 195 3.46 -31.83 -22.12
C GLN A 195 3.67 -31.76 -20.61
N LEU A 196 3.49 -32.90 -19.95
CA LEU A 196 3.87 -33.10 -18.55
C LEU A 196 5.40 -33.09 -18.45
N TYR A 197 5.95 -31.95 -18.06
CA TYR A 197 7.24 -31.87 -17.37
C TYR A 197 6.96 -31.46 -15.92
N ASP A 198 7.34 -32.31 -14.97
CA ASP A 198 7.34 -32.02 -13.52
C ASP A 198 8.81 -31.81 -13.10
N PRO A 199 9.15 -30.81 -12.27
CA PRO A 199 8.65 -30.64 -10.90
C PRO A 199 8.12 -29.22 -10.67
N GLY A 200 6.81 -29.06 -10.73
CA GLY A 200 6.13 -27.78 -10.55
C GLY A 200 5.07 -27.57 -11.63
N SER A 201 3.96 -28.31 -11.56
CA SER A 201 2.87 -28.12 -12.51
C SER A 201 2.24 -26.74 -12.31
N CYS A 202 2.54 -25.82 -13.22
CA CYS A 202 1.86 -24.53 -13.34
C CYS A 202 0.61 -24.70 -14.20
N THR A 203 -0.54 -24.32 -13.66
CA THR A 203 -1.77 -24.15 -14.43
C THR A 203 -1.81 -22.72 -14.95
N TYR A 204 -1.94 -22.59 -16.27
CA TYR A 204 -2.11 -21.31 -16.97
C TYR A 204 -3.57 -21.20 -17.41
N VAL A 205 -4.20 -20.07 -17.10
CA VAL A 205 -5.53 -19.73 -17.59
C VAL A 205 -5.45 -18.48 -18.43
N ASP A 206 -5.57 -18.65 -19.74
CA ASP A 206 -5.63 -17.55 -20.68
C ASP A 206 -7.04 -16.99 -20.75
N TRP A 207 -7.15 -15.68 -20.52
CA TRP A 207 -8.40 -14.95 -20.64
C TRP A 207 -8.51 -14.34 -22.03
N TYR A 208 -9.67 -14.48 -22.66
CA TYR A 208 -9.97 -13.91 -23.96
C TYR A 208 -11.28 -13.12 -23.92
N SER A 209 -11.37 -12.07 -24.72
CA SER A 209 -12.61 -11.35 -25.01
C SER A 209 -12.99 -11.60 -26.47
N CYS A 210 -14.14 -12.25 -26.70
CA CYS A 210 -14.61 -12.60 -28.03
C CYS A 210 -15.80 -11.74 -28.47
N GLY A 211 -15.76 -11.25 -29.71
CA GLY A 211 -16.83 -10.46 -30.32
C GLY A 211 -16.72 -10.51 -31.86
N GLY A 212 -17.84 -10.69 -32.56
CA GLY A 212 -17.85 -10.67 -34.03
C GLY A 212 -17.13 -11.83 -34.73
N GLY A 213 -16.81 -12.92 -34.03
CA GLY A 213 -16.09 -14.07 -34.58
C GLY A 213 -14.57 -14.04 -34.33
N GLU A 214 -14.06 -12.96 -33.74
CA GLU A 214 -12.66 -12.85 -33.33
C GLU A 214 -12.54 -12.85 -31.80
N CYS A 215 -11.48 -13.46 -31.28
CA CYS A 215 -11.14 -13.47 -29.86
C CYS A 215 -9.81 -12.74 -29.64
N HIS A 216 -9.82 -11.75 -28.76
CA HIS A 216 -8.62 -11.03 -28.36
C HIS A 216 -8.13 -11.55 -27.03
N TYR A 217 -6.87 -11.98 -27.00
CA TYR A 217 -6.18 -12.33 -25.77
C TYR A 217 -6.17 -11.13 -24.82
N MET A 218 -6.33 -11.41 -23.52
CA MET A 218 -6.40 -10.42 -22.47
C MET A 218 -5.19 -10.51 -21.54
N TYR A 219 -5.13 -11.56 -20.71
CA TYR A 219 -4.07 -11.81 -19.75
C TYR A 219 -4.06 -13.31 -19.41
N THR A 220 -2.97 -13.78 -18.80
CA THR A 220 -2.81 -15.15 -18.32
C THR A 220 -2.76 -15.14 -16.80
N GLU A 221 -3.53 -16.00 -16.16
CA GLU A 221 -3.37 -16.32 -14.74
C GLU A 221 -2.52 -17.56 -14.57
N VAL A 222 -1.61 -17.54 -13.60
CA VAL A 222 -0.66 -18.63 -13.35
C VAL A 222 -0.80 -19.10 -11.91
N SER A 223 -0.96 -20.42 -11.73
CA SER A 223 -1.00 -21.11 -10.44
C SER A 223 -0.06 -22.31 -10.44
N CYS A 224 1.04 -22.24 -9.69
CA CYS A 224 2.03 -23.34 -9.66
C CYS A 224 1.89 -24.21 -8.42
N THR A 225 1.75 -25.53 -8.57
CA THR A 225 1.85 -26.50 -7.47
C THR A 225 3.27 -27.07 -7.42
N GLY A 226 4.08 -26.55 -6.49
CA GLY A 226 5.52 -26.83 -6.41
C GLY A 226 6.26 -25.50 -6.24
N GLY A 227 7.12 -25.40 -5.23
CA GLY A 227 7.60 -24.12 -4.70
C GLY A 227 8.37 -23.22 -5.68
N GLY A 228 8.18 -21.91 -5.52
CA GLY A 228 9.04 -20.87 -6.08
C GLY A 228 8.59 -20.33 -7.43
N ALA A 229 7.82 -19.24 -7.44
CA ALA A 229 7.58 -18.46 -8.65
C ALA A 229 8.90 -17.80 -9.10
N GLY A 230 9.65 -18.49 -9.95
CA GLY A 230 10.77 -17.93 -10.69
C GLY A 230 10.25 -17.13 -11.87
N GLY A 231 10.39 -15.80 -11.82
CA GLY A 231 10.34 -14.96 -13.02
C GLY A 231 11.59 -15.20 -13.85
N GLY A 232 11.57 -16.22 -14.70
CA GLY A 232 12.58 -16.42 -15.75
C GLY A 232 12.19 -15.64 -17.00
N ASP A 233 13.16 -14.96 -17.61
CA ASP A 233 13.10 -14.48 -18.99
C ASP A 233 12.88 -15.69 -19.91
N ASP A 234 11.64 -15.90 -20.35
CA ASP A 234 11.35 -16.83 -21.43
C ASP A 234 11.80 -16.19 -22.74
N GLY A 235 12.95 -16.66 -23.22
CA GLY A 235 13.40 -16.46 -24.58
C GLY A 235 12.26 -16.77 -25.56
N ASN A 236 12.05 -15.83 -26.47
CA ASN A 236 11.21 -15.90 -27.66
C ASN A 236 10.91 -17.35 -28.13
N PRO A 237 9.65 -17.84 -28.05
CA PRO A 237 9.32 -19.13 -28.64
C PRO A 237 9.45 -19.00 -30.16
N GLY A 238 10.44 -19.72 -30.70
CA GLY A 238 10.76 -19.76 -32.12
C GLY A 238 9.52 -19.99 -32.98
N GLY A 239 9.45 -19.21 -34.06
CA GLY A 239 8.50 -19.46 -35.13
C GLY A 239 8.61 -20.90 -35.61
N ILE A 240 7.46 -21.54 -35.76
CA ILE A 240 7.31 -22.83 -36.41
C ILE A 240 7.60 -22.59 -37.89
N ASP A 241 8.83 -22.83 -38.31
CA ASP A 241 9.28 -22.76 -39.69
C ASP A 241 9.01 -24.11 -40.38
N TYR A 242 8.24 -24.08 -41.47
CA TYR A 242 7.97 -25.25 -42.31
C TYR A 242 9.18 -25.52 -43.19
N GLY A 243 10.14 -26.29 -42.68
CA GLY A 243 11.31 -26.73 -43.45
C GLY A 243 10.94 -27.72 -44.56
N GLY A 244 11.10 -27.30 -45.82
CA GLY A 244 11.27 -28.17 -46.98
C GLY A 244 12.74 -28.57 -47.18
N PRO A 245 13.05 -29.74 -47.77
CA PRO A 245 14.40 -30.30 -47.75
C PRO A 245 15.17 -30.03 -49.04
N TYR A 246 16.30 -29.30 -49.00
CA TYR A 246 17.38 -29.45 -49.96
C TYR A 246 18.75 -29.03 -49.37
N ASP A 247 19.67 -30.00 -49.41
CA ASP A 247 21.12 -29.96 -49.64
C ASP A 247 22.05 -28.91 -49.00
N GLY A 248 22.99 -29.44 -48.20
CA GLY A 248 24.40 -29.56 -48.64
C GLY A 248 25.30 -28.32 -48.54
N GLY A 249 26.27 -28.33 -47.62
CA GLY A 249 27.32 -27.32 -47.60
C GLY A 249 28.37 -27.49 -46.51
N THR A 250 29.39 -28.28 -46.83
CA THR A 250 30.64 -28.50 -46.07
C THR A 250 31.56 -27.27 -45.98
N GLY A 251 32.25 -27.13 -44.85
CA GLY A 251 33.68 -26.75 -44.83
C GLY A 251 34.02 -25.42 -44.18
N GLY A 252 35.04 -25.42 -43.30
CA GLY A 252 35.76 -24.19 -42.94
C GLY A 252 36.36 -24.12 -41.54
N SER A 253 37.29 -25.03 -41.25
CA SER A 253 38.18 -24.95 -40.07
C SER A 253 39.16 -23.78 -40.22
N TYR A 254 39.23 -22.89 -39.22
CA TYR A 254 40.39 -22.04 -38.99
C TYR A 254 40.84 -22.13 -37.52
N ASN A 255 42.05 -22.67 -37.37
CA ASN A 255 42.89 -22.57 -36.19
C ASN A 255 43.42 -21.14 -36.08
N ASP A 256 43.30 -20.54 -34.90
CA ASP A 256 44.22 -19.53 -34.37
C ASP A 256 44.18 -19.69 -32.85
N GLY A 257 45.26 -20.07 -32.17
CA GLY A 257 46.42 -19.21 -31.95
C GLY A 257 46.29 -18.61 -30.55
N GLY A 258 46.92 -19.25 -29.57
CA GLY A 258 46.64 -19.06 -28.15
C GLY A 258 47.01 -17.71 -27.55
N VAL A 259 46.42 -17.43 -26.39
CA VAL A 259 47.02 -16.60 -25.34
C VAL A 259 46.57 -17.19 -23.98
N SER A 260 47.55 -17.60 -23.19
CA SER A 260 47.41 -17.90 -21.77
C SER A 260 47.10 -16.61 -21.01
N GLY A 261 45.83 -16.41 -20.64
CA GLY A 261 45.37 -15.30 -19.80
C GLY A 261 44.78 -15.83 -18.50
N GLY A 262 45.29 -15.33 -17.37
CA GLY A 262 44.98 -15.77 -16.01
C GLY A 262 43.48 -15.80 -15.69
N GLY A 263 43.09 -16.83 -14.93
CA GLY A 263 41.74 -17.07 -14.47
C GLY A 263 41.22 -15.92 -13.61
N SER A 264 40.54 -14.98 -14.27
CA SER A 264 39.53 -14.14 -13.64
C SER A 264 38.38 -15.08 -13.25
N SER A 265 38.32 -15.45 -11.99
CA SER A 265 37.14 -16.10 -11.41
C SER A 265 36.00 -15.09 -11.46
N TYR A 266 35.28 -15.07 -12.58
CA TYR A 266 33.97 -14.43 -12.67
C TYR A 266 33.11 -15.11 -11.61
N LEU A 267 32.90 -14.42 -10.49
CA LEU A 267 31.89 -14.79 -9.51
C LEU A 267 30.58 -14.87 -10.29
N THR A 268 30.10 -16.10 -10.49
CA THR A 268 28.78 -16.32 -11.07
C THR A 268 27.77 -15.65 -10.14
N PRO A 269 26.87 -14.80 -10.67
CA PRO A 269 25.78 -14.26 -9.87
C PRO A 269 25.05 -15.40 -9.16
N PRO A 270 24.67 -15.24 -7.89
CA PRO A 270 23.93 -16.27 -7.15
C PRO A 270 22.63 -16.61 -7.90
N SER A 271 22.28 -17.90 -7.91
CA SER A 271 21.03 -18.36 -8.52
C SER A 271 19.81 -17.74 -7.83
N THR A 272 18.70 -17.62 -8.55
CA THR A 272 17.42 -17.13 -8.02
C THR A 272 16.98 -17.90 -6.77
N ASP A 273 17.26 -19.20 -6.68
CA ASP A 273 16.98 -20.02 -5.50
C ASP A 273 17.88 -19.68 -4.30
N ALA A 274 19.15 -19.35 -4.55
CA ALA A 274 20.05 -18.85 -3.51
C ALA A 274 19.61 -17.47 -3.03
N LEU A 275 19.12 -16.61 -3.93
CA LEU A 275 18.55 -15.29 -3.61
C LEU A 275 17.25 -15.43 -2.81
N ASN A 276 16.32 -16.28 -3.24
CA ASN A 276 15.04 -16.54 -2.58
C ASN A 276 15.21 -17.20 -1.21
N SER A 277 16.15 -18.14 -1.09
CA SER A 277 16.51 -18.76 0.20
C SER A 277 17.18 -17.75 1.15
N GLN A 278 18.00 -16.84 0.61
CA GLN A 278 18.55 -15.72 1.38
C GLN A 278 17.46 -14.73 1.79
N ILE A 279 16.50 -14.38 0.94
CA ILE A 279 15.39 -13.45 1.26
C ILE A 279 14.39 -14.09 2.24
N GLN A 280 14.09 -15.38 2.12
CA GLN A 280 13.22 -16.10 3.05
C GLN A 280 13.82 -16.20 4.46
N SER A 281 15.13 -16.48 4.55
CA SER A 281 15.83 -16.62 5.85
C SER A 281 16.38 -15.29 6.40
N LYS A 282 16.61 -14.31 5.53
CA LYS A 282 17.26 -13.03 5.81
C LYS A 282 16.68 -11.97 4.86
N PRO A 283 15.45 -11.47 5.10
CA PRO A 283 14.73 -10.54 4.22
C PRO A 283 15.49 -9.25 3.88
N PHE A 284 16.56 -8.96 4.62
CA PHE A 284 17.39 -7.77 4.47
C PHE A 284 18.85 -8.10 4.16
N SER A 285 19.17 -9.33 3.71
CA SER A 285 20.54 -9.66 3.31
C SER A 285 21.08 -8.79 2.17
N LEU A 286 20.17 -8.15 1.42
CA LEU A 286 20.39 -7.24 0.31
C LEU A 286 20.29 -5.76 0.69
N LEU A 287 19.82 -5.43 1.90
CA LEU A 287 19.88 -4.08 2.41
C LEU A 287 21.31 -3.87 2.92
N GLY A 288 21.94 -2.78 2.50
CA GLY A 288 23.27 -2.43 2.97
C GLY A 288 23.32 -2.36 4.49
N ASP A 289 24.52 -2.29 5.03
CA ASP A 289 24.76 -2.21 6.47
C ASP A 289 24.21 -0.91 7.07
N VAL A 290 22.90 -0.87 7.37
CA VAL A 290 22.27 0.27 8.04
C VAL A 290 22.76 0.33 9.49
N PRO A 291 23.23 1.51 9.96
CA PRO A 291 23.63 1.69 11.34
C PRO A 291 22.50 1.34 12.33
N CYS A 292 22.84 0.60 13.39
CA CYS A 292 21.85 0.14 14.37
C CYS A 292 21.21 1.27 15.17
N ASP A 293 21.95 2.34 15.38
CA ASP A 293 21.42 3.54 16.01
C ASP A 293 20.32 4.17 15.14
N LEU A 294 20.47 4.15 13.81
CA LEU A 294 19.45 4.62 12.88
C LEU A 294 18.21 3.74 12.89
N ILE A 295 18.36 2.41 12.95
CA ILE A 295 17.24 1.49 13.07
C ILE A 295 16.48 1.75 14.36
N THR A 296 17.18 1.86 15.49
CA THR A 296 16.57 2.18 16.79
C THR A 296 15.81 3.51 16.74
N LYS A 297 16.37 4.53 16.08
CA LYS A 297 15.70 5.82 15.86
C LYS A 297 14.43 5.68 15.02
N TRP A 298 14.44 4.85 13.98
CA TRP A 298 13.24 4.57 13.21
C TRP A 298 12.20 3.79 14.01
N LEU A 299 12.58 2.78 14.79
CA LEU A 299 11.65 2.04 15.64
C LEU A 299 10.97 2.97 16.66
N ASN A 300 11.73 3.87 17.28
CA ASN A 300 11.18 4.90 18.17
C ASN A 300 10.23 5.85 17.43
N LEU A 301 10.56 6.25 16.20
CA LEU A 301 9.68 7.09 15.38
C LEU A 301 8.41 6.36 14.94
N ALA A 302 8.48 5.06 14.66
CA ALA A 302 7.34 4.21 14.35
C ALA A 302 6.41 4.07 15.57
N ALA A 303 6.98 3.98 16.77
CA ALA A 303 6.26 3.92 18.04
C ALA A 303 5.67 5.28 18.48
N HIS A 304 6.08 6.39 17.87
CA HIS A 304 5.63 7.73 18.26
C HIS A 304 4.11 7.86 18.15
N GLN A 305 3.48 8.35 19.22
CA GLN A 305 2.04 8.51 19.34
C GLN A 305 1.66 9.98 19.52
N THR A 306 0.55 10.38 18.90
CA THR A 306 -0.07 11.68 19.16
C THR A 306 -0.76 11.70 20.52
N THR A 307 -0.75 12.87 21.16
CA THR A 307 -1.42 13.10 22.44
C THR A 307 -2.94 13.10 22.29
N ALA A 308 -3.67 12.90 23.39
CA ALA A 308 -5.13 12.98 23.38
C ALA A 308 -5.65 14.35 22.91
N ALA A 309 -4.97 15.45 23.28
CA ALA A 309 -5.32 16.80 22.85
C ALA A 309 -5.15 16.99 21.33
N GLN A 310 -4.10 16.41 20.74
CA GLN A 310 -3.90 16.43 19.29
C GLN A 310 -4.96 15.61 18.55
N LYS A 311 -5.27 14.41 19.04
CA LYS A 311 -6.36 13.57 18.49
C LYS A 311 -7.69 14.31 18.56
N GLN A 312 -8.01 14.93 19.70
CA GLN A 312 -9.23 15.72 19.87
C GLN A 312 -9.27 16.93 18.93
N LYS A 313 -8.17 17.66 18.78
CA LYS A 313 -8.09 18.78 17.82
C LYS A 313 -8.44 18.32 16.41
N VAL A 314 -7.82 17.23 15.95
CA VAL A 314 -8.04 16.67 14.61
C VAL A 314 -9.49 16.18 14.46
N ASN A 315 -10.04 15.50 15.46
CA ASN A 315 -11.43 15.04 15.47
C ASN A 315 -12.45 16.20 15.41
N ASN A 316 -12.07 17.38 15.91
CA ASN A 316 -12.91 18.58 15.88
C ASN A 316 -12.86 19.30 14.51
N ILE A 317 -11.98 18.91 13.60
CA ILE A 317 -12.01 19.39 12.20
C ILE A 317 -13.15 18.65 11.51
N ILE A 318 -14.29 19.34 11.38
CA ILE A 318 -15.53 18.76 10.84
C ILE A 318 -15.93 19.55 9.60
N ALA A 319 -16.21 18.86 8.49
CA ALA A 319 -16.87 19.51 7.36
C ALA A 319 -18.28 19.95 7.79
N LYS A 320 -18.60 21.24 7.59
CA LYS A 320 -20.00 21.71 7.71
C LYS A 320 -20.86 20.85 6.79
N VAL A 321 -21.97 20.32 7.32
CA VAL A 321 -22.88 19.40 6.65
C VAL A 321 -23.09 19.82 5.19
N ILE A 322 -22.58 19.01 4.25
CA ILE A 322 -22.98 19.14 2.85
C ILE A 322 -24.33 18.44 2.76
N VAL A 323 -25.41 19.22 2.66
CA VAL A 323 -26.73 18.69 2.37
C VAL A 323 -26.77 18.38 0.88
N MET A 324 -26.58 17.11 0.53
CA MET A 324 -26.85 16.65 -0.84
C MET A 324 -28.26 16.05 -0.85
N SER A 325 -29.09 16.52 -1.78
CA SER A 325 -30.35 15.85 -2.09
C SER A 325 -30.02 14.61 -2.90
N ASN A 326 -30.36 13.43 -2.40
CA ASN A 326 -30.31 12.22 -3.22
C ASN A 326 -31.33 12.33 -4.38
N PRO A 327 -31.34 11.40 -5.37
CA PRO A 327 -32.29 11.42 -6.48
C PRO A 327 -33.78 11.40 -6.05
N TYR A 328 -34.06 11.17 -4.78
CA TYR A 328 -35.39 11.13 -4.16
C TYR A 328 -35.71 12.39 -3.34
N GLY A 329 -34.88 13.42 -3.38
CA GLY A 329 -35.10 14.68 -2.65
C GLY A 329 -34.88 14.59 -1.13
N MET A 330 -34.32 13.48 -0.64
CA MET A 330 -33.99 13.34 0.79
C MET A 330 -32.62 13.95 1.06
N PRO A 331 -32.49 14.85 2.05
CA PRO A 331 -31.20 15.39 2.45
C PRO A 331 -30.37 14.29 3.10
N ILE A 332 -29.22 13.98 2.51
CA ILE A 332 -28.19 13.18 3.19
C ILE A 332 -27.22 14.16 3.85
N SER A 333 -27.03 13.99 5.16
CA SER A 333 -26.09 14.77 5.96
C SER A 333 -24.91 13.88 6.33
N TYR A 334 -23.74 14.16 5.76
CA TYR A 334 -22.49 13.57 6.19
C TYR A 334 -21.71 14.59 7.03
N SER A 335 -21.37 14.22 8.27
CA SER A 335 -20.29 14.88 9.00
C SER A 335 -19.05 14.00 8.87
N TYR A 336 -18.05 14.50 8.14
CA TYR A 336 -16.74 13.87 8.06
C TYR A 336 -15.86 14.55 9.11
N ALA A 337 -15.34 13.76 10.05
CA ALA A 337 -14.40 14.23 11.06
C ALA A 337 -12.97 13.90 10.62
N GLY A 338 -12.04 14.77 11.00
CA GLY A 338 -10.63 14.44 10.91
C GLY A 338 -10.26 13.27 11.82
N GLN A 339 -9.15 12.59 11.51
CA GLN A 339 -8.61 11.50 12.31
C GLN A 339 -7.09 11.45 12.21
N VAL A 340 -6.37 11.20 13.30
CA VAL A 340 -4.94 10.84 13.21
C VAL A 340 -4.80 9.43 12.66
N LEU A 341 -3.97 9.24 11.64
CA LEU A 341 -3.71 7.93 11.05
C LEU A 341 -2.63 7.18 11.84
N ASP A 342 -2.96 5.95 12.25
CA ASP A 342 -2.03 5.05 12.94
C ASP A 342 -1.31 4.17 11.92
N ILE A 343 0.02 4.11 12.01
CA ILE A 343 0.84 3.28 11.12
C ILE A 343 0.45 1.81 11.17
N ASN A 344 -0.05 1.31 12.31
CA ASN A 344 -0.52 -0.08 12.44
C ASN A 344 -1.73 -0.38 11.56
N ASN A 345 -2.58 0.62 11.33
CA ASN A 345 -3.82 0.49 10.57
C ASN A 345 -3.63 0.77 9.06
N ALA A 346 -2.41 1.09 8.64
CA ALA A 346 -2.10 1.33 7.23
C ALA A 346 -2.26 0.06 6.39
N TYR A 347 -2.47 0.23 5.09
CA TYR A 347 -2.73 -0.88 4.17
C TYR A 347 -1.48 -1.70 3.82
N SER A 348 -0.40 -1.06 3.34
CA SER A 348 0.75 -1.77 2.74
C SER A 348 1.50 -2.63 3.74
N THR A 349 1.93 -3.83 3.35
CA THR A 349 2.86 -4.64 4.20
C THR A 349 4.26 -4.05 4.23
N VAL A 350 4.66 -3.34 3.18
CA VAL A 350 5.93 -2.62 3.10
C VAL A 350 5.84 -1.32 3.92
N VAL A 351 6.83 -1.08 4.78
CA VAL A 351 7.02 0.21 5.46
C VAL A 351 8.17 0.98 4.80
N ASN A 352 7.98 2.27 4.58
CA ASN A 352 9.03 3.20 4.21
C ASN A 352 9.79 3.63 5.46
N MET A 353 11.08 3.31 5.53
CA MET A 353 12.00 3.77 6.57
C MET A 353 13.13 4.53 5.87
N ASP A 354 13.07 5.86 5.91
CA ASP A 354 14.00 6.71 5.18
C ASP A 354 14.73 7.71 6.06
N TYR A 355 15.91 8.13 5.60
CA TYR A 355 16.77 9.11 6.25
C TYR A 355 17.50 9.90 5.18
N PHE A 356 17.42 11.22 5.23
CA PHE A 356 18.05 12.14 4.30
C PHE A 356 18.75 13.24 5.11
N SER A 357 20.08 13.33 5.02
CA SER A 357 20.89 14.27 5.82
C SER A 357 21.70 15.27 5.01
N VAL A 358 22.09 16.37 5.66
CA VAL A 358 23.01 17.40 5.17
C VAL A 358 23.98 17.73 6.28
N ASN A 359 25.27 17.59 6.02
CA ASN A 359 26.32 17.97 6.96
C ASN A 359 26.69 19.43 6.72
N VAL A 360 26.62 20.24 7.77
CA VAL A 360 26.89 21.68 7.78
C VAL A 360 28.10 21.93 8.68
N THR A 361 29.25 22.17 8.07
CA THR A 361 30.51 22.46 8.77
C THR A 361 30.61 23.94 9.17
N LYS A 362 29.87 24.82 8.48
CA LYS A 362 29.76 26.23 8.82
C LYS A 362 28.33 26.70 8.58
N LEU A 363 27.65 27.15 9.64
CA LEU A 363 26.29 27.69 9.55
C LEU A 363 26.25 28.97 8.71
N PRO A 364 25.14 29.24 8.00
CA PRO A 364 25.01 30.39 7.13
C PRO A 364 25.00 31.71 7.91
N VAL A 365 25.41 32.79 7.24
CA VAL A 365 25.40 34.16 7.74
C VAL A 365 24.29 34.95 7.02
N ILE A 366 23.33 35.45 7.79
CA ILE A 366 22.21 36.25 7.29
C ILE A 366 22.31 37.63 7.92
N ASN A 367 22.34 38.68 7.10
CA ASN A 367 22.45 40.08 7.56
C ASN A 367 23.66 40.31 8.51
N GLY A 368 24.80 39.68 8.21
CA GLY A 368 26.03 39.80 9.01
C GLY A 368 26.05 38.97 10.31
N GLN A 369 24.99 38.23 10.63
CA GLN A 369 24.93 37.34 11.79
C GLN A 369 24.94 35.87 11.37
N GLN A 370 25.83 35.08 11.97
CA GLN A 370 25.81 33.64 11.78
C GLN A 370 24.59 33.05 12.49
N LEU A 371 23.79 32.27 11.76
CA LEU A 371 22.64 31.57 12.36
C LEU A 371 23.12 30.53 13.36
N THR A 372 22.34 30.31 14.41
CA THR A 372 22.44 29.11 15.25
C THR A 372 21.83 27.90 14.53
N PRO A 373 22.13 26.66 14.94
CA PRO A 373 21.50 25.47 14.36
C PRO A 373 19.98 25.49 14.49
N GLN A 374 19.47 25.92 15.64
CA GLN A 374 18.03 26.10 15.88
C GLN A 374 17.43 27.13 14.93
N GLN A 375 18.10 28.27 14.72
CA GLN A 375 17.61 29.29 13.79
C GLN A 375 17.55 28.78 12.35
N LEU A 376 18.54 27.98 11.92
CA LEU A 376 18.49 27.32 10.61
C LEU A 376 17.35 26.29 10.54
N LEU A 377 17.14 25.49 11.58
CA LEU A 377 16.05 24.52 11.65
C LEU A 377 14.67 25.20 11.60
N ASP A 378 14.47 26.27 12.36
CA ASP A 378 13.23 27.06 12.35
C ASP A 378 13.00 27.74 11.00
N ARG A 379 14.06 28.17 10.31
CA ARG A 379 13.98 28.70 8.94
C ARG A 379 13.51 27.62 7.97
N ILE A 380 14.10 26.42 8.03
CA ILE A 380 13.71 25.28 7.20
C ILE A 380 12.24 24.95 7.42
N ARG A 381 11.78 24.94 8.67
CA ARG A 381 10.38 24.66 9.00
C ARG A 381 9.43 25.71 8.42
N ARG A 382 9.66 26.99 8.71
CA ARG A 382 8.74 28.08 8.32
C ARG A 382 8.71 28.32 6.82
N ASP A 383 9.83 28.08 6.14
CA ASP A 383 9.98 28.28 4.70
C ASP A 383 10.19 26.95 3.96
N ILE A 384 9.60 25.84 4.43
CA ILE A 384 9.86 24.49 3.93
C ILE A 384 9.73 24.36 2.41
N ASN A 385 8.81 25.10 1.78
CA ASN A 385 8.64 25.12 0.32
C ASN A 385 9.87 25.68 -0.44
N SER A 386 10.68 26.52 0.20
CA SER A 386 11.98 26.96 -0.35
C SER A 386 13.02 25.84 -0.33
N PHE A 387 12.83 24.86 0.55
CA PHE A 387 13.71 23.73 0.78
C PHE A 387 13.19 22.43 0.16
N VAL A 388 12.15 22.44 -0.67
CA VAL A 388 11.72 21.25 -1.42
C VAL A 388 11.37 21.59 -2.86
N ASP A 389 11.28 20.59 -3.73
CA ASP A 389 10.67 20.72 -5.04
C ASP A 389 9.15 20.75 -4.92
N VAL A 390 8.57 21.95 -5.03
CA VAL A 390 7.13 22.19 -4.92
C VAL A 390 6.32 21.55 -6.05
N SER A 391 6.95 21.10 -7.14
CA SER A 391 6.27 20.30 -8.16
C SER A 391 5.98 18.87 -7.72
N LEU A 392 6.67 18.39 -6.68
CA LEU A 392 6.46 17.10 -6.04
C LEU A 392 5.54 17.20 -4.83
N SER A 393 5.70 18.26 -4.02
CA SER A 393 4.86 18.50 -2.86
C SER A 393 4.98 19.94 -2.36
N GLU A 394 3.85 20.56 -2.00
CA GLU A 394 3.81 21.90 -1.40
C GLU A 394 3.14 21.85 -0.02
N PHE A 395 3.70 22.57 0.96
CA PHE A 395 3.22 22.61 2.34
C PHE A 395 2.57 23.96 2.64
N THR A 396 1.35 23.95 3.17
CA THR A 396 0.61 25.17 3.53
C THR A 396 -0.01 25.02 4.92
N PRO A 397 0.06 26.04 5.80
CA PRO A 397 -0.66 26.00 7.07
C PRO A 397 -2.15 25.76 6.83
N TYR A 398 -2.77 24.91 7.63
CA TYR A 398 -4.18 24.56 7.45
C TYR A 398 -5.08 25.76 7.75
N ASN A 399 -5.96 26.11 6.81
CA ASN A 399 -6.94 27.19 6.97
C ASN A 399 -8.29 26.80 6.36
N HIS A 400 -8.91 25.75 6.91
CA HIS A 400 -10.17 25.20 6.40
C HIS A 400 -11.13 24.87 7.55
N TYR A 401 -12.42 24.85 7.24
CA TYR A 401 -13.50 24.44 8.16
C TYR A 401 -13.48 25.12 9.54
N GLY A 402 -13.04 26.38 9.62
CA GLY A 402 -12.99 27.15 10.86
C GLY A 402 -11.76 26.85 11.74
N VAL A 403 -10.80 26.10 11.22
CA VAL A 403 -9.47 25.93 11.82
C VAL A 403 -8.47 26.73 10.99
N ASP A 404 -7.82 27.71 11.62
CA ASP A 404 -6.71 28.47 11.03
C ASP A 404 -5.46 28.26 11.91
N ASP A 405 -4.56 27.43 11.40
CA ASP A 405 -3.30 27.10 12.05
C ASP A 405 -2.12 27.93 11.53
N THR A 406 -2.38 28.98 10.72
CA THR A 406 -1.32 29.88 10.21
C THR A 406 -0.50 30.47 11.35
N GLY A 407 -1.16 31.05 12.36
CA GLY A 407 -0.48 31.63 13.51
C GLY A 407 0.28 30.60 14.35
N LEU A 408 -0.30 29.42 14.56
CA LEU A 408 0.32 28.35 15.33
C LEU A 408 1.54 27.77 14.62
N TRP A 409 1.46 27.55 13.30
CA TRP A 409 2.56 27.08 12.47
C TRP A 409 3.75 28.04 12.50
N TYR A 410 3.52 29.35 12.39
CA TYR A 410 4.60 30.35 12.42
C TYR A 410 5.09 30.72 13.82
N SER A 411 4.51 30.15 14.88
CA SER A 411 4.91 30.43 16.25
C SER A 411 6.28 29.82 16.61
N SER A 412 6.74 30.11 17.83
CA SER A 412 7.91 29.46 18.45
C SER A 412 7.60 28.06 18.98
N ASN A 413 6.34 27.62 19.01
CA ASN A 413 5.95 26.26 19.38
C ASN A 413 4.79 25.78 18.47
N PRO A 414 5.10 25.16 17.32
CA PRO A 414 4.10 24.69 16.37
C PRO A 414 3.34 23.43 16.82
N THR A 415 3.52 22.93 18.04
CA THR A 415 2.85 21.70 18.50
C THR A 415 1.34 21.80 18.30
N GLY A 416 0.78 20.83 17.59
CA GLY A 416 -0.63 20.77 17.25
C GLY A 416 -1.01 21.51 15.96
N ALA A 417 -0.12 22.27 15.33
CA ALA A 417 -0.40 22.90 14.02
C ALA A 417 -0.65 21.83 12.96
N VAL A 418 -1.75 21.96 12.24
CA VAL A 418 -2.07 21.18 11.05
C VAL A 418 -1.50 21.88 9.82
N VAL A 419 -0.92 21.08 8.94
CA VAL A 419 -0.33 21.51 7.67
C VAL A 419 -0.95 20.68 6.56
N SER A 420 -1.51 21.36 5.55
CA SER A 420 -1.92 20.77 4.29
C SER A 420 -0.69 20.51 3.43
N ILE A 421 -0.66 19.35 2.79
CA ILE A 421 0.39 18.92 1.87
C ILE A 421 -0.27 18.66 0.52
N ALA A 422 -0.05 19.56 -0.42
CA ALA A 422 -0.49 19.39 -1.80
C ALA A 422 0.45 18.41 -2.50
N ILE A 423 -0.04 17.20 -2.77
CA ILE A 423 0.70 16.14 -3.45
C ILE A 423 -0.02 15.88 -4.77
N PRO A 424 0.65 15.96 -5.93
CA PRO A 424 0.01 15.76 -7.22
C PRO A 424 -0.80 14.46 -7.29
N GLY A 425 -2.11 14.59 -7.41
CA GLY A 425 -3.06 13.49 -7.51
C GLY A 425 -3.54 12.88 -6.18
N ASN A 426 -2.94 13.22 -5.04
CA ASN A 426 -3.34 12.66 -3.75
C ASN A 426 -2.89 13.52 -2.55
N SER A 427 -3.43 14.74 -2.40
CA SER A 427 -3.11 15.63 -1.28
C SER A 427 -3.42 14.99 0.08
N GLY A 428 -2.78 15.47 1.14
CA GLY A 428 -3.05 15.02 2.50
C GLY A 428 -2.76 16.09 3.54
N SER A 429 -3.04 15.81 4.80
CA SER A 429 -2.64 16.67 5.92
C SER A 429 -1.79 15.93 6.96
N VAL A 430 -1.02 16.71 7.70
CA VAL A 430 -0.26 16.27 8.87
C VAL A 430 -0.52 17.19 10.05
N ILE A 431 -0.32 16.69 11.26
CA ILE A 431 -0.27 17.48 12.49
C ILE A 431 1.15 17.47 13.05
N THR A 432 1.62 18.60 13.56
CA THR A 432 2.88 18.68 14.32
C THR A 432 2.67 18.01 15.68
N SER A 433 3.06 16.74 15.78
CA SER A 433 2.80 15.91 16.95
C SER A 433 3.83 16.05 18.07
N SER A 434 5.02 16.55 17.74
CA SER A 434 6.08 16.89 18.70
C SER A 434 6.89 18.10 18.21
N TYR A 435 7.42 18.87 19.16
CA TYR A 435 8.33 19.97 18.90
C TYR A 435 9.34 20.13 20.04
N SER A 436 10.57 20.47 19.68
CA SER A 436 11.64 20.87 20.58
C SER A 436 12.57 21.86 19.84
N PRO A 437 13.52 22.53 20.54
CA PRO A 437 14.49 23.42 19.88
C PRO A 437 15.37 22.75 18.80
N ASN A 438 15.47 21.42 18.79
CA ASN A 438 16.28 20.67 17.83
C ASN A 438 15.47 19.72 16.96
N SER A 439 14.13 19.66 17.07
CA SER A 439 13.32 18.79 16.23
C SER A 439 11.85 19.20 16.14
N TRP A 440 11.18 18.74 15.09
CA TRP A 440 9.73 18.61 15.08
C TRP A 440 9.32 17.32 14.37
N THR A 441 8.15 16.79 14.73
CA THR A 441 7.59 15.57 14.15
C THR A 441 6.23 15.84 13.57
N PHE A 442 6.01 15.41 12.34
CA PHE A 442 4.70 15.30 11.72
C PHE A 442 4.13 13.90 11.94
N SER A 443 2.84 13.84 12.27
CA SER A 443 2.02 12.63 12.18
C SER A 443 0.94 12.84 11.14
N THR A 444 0.73 11.85 10.29
CA THR A 444 -0.26 11.89 9.21
C THR A 444 -1.68 11.92 9.75
N ILE A 445 -2.55 12.71 9.13
CA ILE A 445 -3.97 12.79 9.48
C ILE A 445 -4.85 12.63 8.24
N ARG A 446 -6.06 12.13 8.46
CA ARG A 446 -7.20 12.33 7.59
C ARG A 446 -7.88 13.62 8.01
N ASP A 447 -8.31 14.42 7.05
CA ASP A 447 -9.13 15.61 7.31
C ASP A 447 -10.20 15.76 6.22
N PRO A 448 -11.25 16.57 6.45
CA PRO A 448 -12.34 16.69 5.48
C PRO A 448 -11.97 17.44 4.18
N PHE A 449 -10.88 18.23 4.17
CA PHE A 449 -10.46 19.03 3.02
C PHE A 449 -9.62 18.19 2.06
N ASN A 450 -8.57 17.54 2.58
CA ASN A 450 -7.68 16.72 1.75
C ASN A 450 -8.07 15.24 1.68
N GLY A 451 -8.94 14.75 2.57
CA GLY A 451 -9.30 13.35 2.65
C GLY A 451 -8.26 12.53 3.42
N ASN A 452 -7.96 11.32 2.94
CA ASN A 452 -6.93 10.47 3.55
C ASN A 452 -5.54 10.88 3.07
N HIS A 453 -4.59 11.03 3.99
CA HIS A 453 -3.19 11.16 3.61
C HIS A 453 -2.71 9.87 2.90
N PRO A 454 -1.89 9.95 1.82
CA PRO A 454 -1.45 8.78 1.04
C PRO A 454 -0.68 7.73 1.84
N VAL A 455 -0.04 8.18 2.92
CA VAL A 455 0.68 7.35 3.87
C VAL A 455 0.19 7.60 5.30
N SER A 456 0.39 6.63 6.16
CA SER A 456 0.14 6.65 7.60
C SER A 456 1.46 6.41 8.33
N GLY A 457 1.85 7.33 9.20
CA GLY A 457 3.11 7.26 9.93
C GLY A 457 3.60 8.59 10.48
N ASN A 458 4.89 8.65 10.77
CA ASN A 458 5.54 9.79 11.38
C ASN A 458 6.78 10.21 10.58
N ARG A 459 7.03 11.52 10.51
CA ARG A 459 8.24 12.09 9.93
C ARG A 459 8.86 13.12 10.85
N GLU A 460 10.11 12.93 11.21
CA GLU A 460 10.87 13.88 12.02
C GLU A 460 11.79 14.72 11.14
N PHE A 461 11.97 15.98 11.54
CA PHE A 461 12.99 16.88 11.04
C PHE A 461 13.80 17.37 12.23
N SER A 462 15.12 17.30 12.15
CA SER A 462 15.99 17.59 13.29
C SER A 462 17.41 17.95 12.86
N TYR A 463 18.26 18.30 13.83
CA TYR A 463 19.70 18.31 13.67
C TYR A 463 20.39 17.68 14.88
N VAL A 464 21.61 17.18 14.66
CA VAL A 464 22.54 16.76 15.73
C VAL A 464 23.85 17.52 15.59
N ALA A 465 24.46 17.85 16.74
CA ALA A 465 25.82 18.38 16.78
C ALA A 465 26.82 17.21 16.69
N ASN A 466 27.85 17.37 15.87
CA ASN A 466 28.92 16.40 15.69
C ASN A 466 30.11 16.76 16.59
N ALA A 467 30.97 15.78 16.87
CA ALA A 467 32.13 15.97 17.75
C ALA A 467 33.15 17.00 17.22
N ASP A 468 33.18 17.23 15.91
CA ASP A 468 34.04 18.21 15.23
C ASP A 468 33.47 19.64 15.22
N GLY A 469 32.32 19.87 15.88
CA GLY A 469 31.61 21.15 15.90
C GLY A 469 30.74 21.41 14.66
N SER A 470 30.69 20.50 13.69
CA SER A 470 29.73 20.54 12.59
C SER A 470 28.34 20.10 13.05
N TYR A 471 27.34 20.26 12.19
CA TYR A 471 25.96 19.84 12.44
C TYR A 471 25.45 18.94 11.32
N THR A 472 24.66 17.93 11.66
CA THR A 472 23.96 17.12 10.67
C THR A 472 22.46 17.43 10.77
N PHE A 473 21.93 18.14 9.78
CA PHE A 473 20.50 18.37 9.61
C PHE A 473 19.89 17.20 8.85
N TYR A 474 18.69 16.76 9.21
CA TYR A 474 18.06 15.62 8.54
C TYR A 474 16.54 15.65 8.59
N THR A 475 15.94 14.89 7.68
CA THR A 475 14.60 14.35 7.83
C THR A 475 14.65 12.83 7.88
N ARG A 476 13.79 12.21 8.68
CA ARG A 476 13.59 10.76 8.72
C ARG A 476 12.12 10.40 8.77
N GLY A 477 11.69 9.44 7.97
CA GLY A 477 10.31 8.98 7.92
C GLY A 477 10.18 7.52 8.31
N VAL A 478 9.08 7.20 8.99
CA VAL A 478 8.56 5.83 9.07
C VAL A 478 7.07 5.85 8.75
N ASP A 479 6.71 5.38 7.57
CA ASP A 479 5.35 5.48 7.06
C ASP A 479 4.95 4.30 6.14
N ARG A 480 3.65 4.00 6.08
CA ARG A 480 3.07 2.92 5.28
C ARG A 480 1.96 3.48 4.41
N LEU A 481 1.70 2.90 3.25
CA LEU A 481 0.66 3.41 2.35
C LEU A 481 -0.72 3.16 2.96
N THR A 482 -1.56 4.20 2.97
CA THR A 482 -2.86 4.20 3.65
C THR A 482 -3.89 3.35 2.91
N ASP A 483 -3.79 3.24 1.59
CA ASP A 483 -4.78 2.57 0.76
C ASP A 483 -4.20 1.51 -0.20
N MET A 484 -5.12 0.73 -0.76
CA MET A 484 -4.84 -0.35 -1.70
C MET A 484 -4.23 0.16 -3.01
N TRP A 485 -4.65 1.32 -3.51
CA TRP A 485 -4.19 1.84 -4.81
C TRP A 485 -2.76 2.33 -4.75
N GLY A 486 -2.39 3.02 -3.67
CA GLY A 486 -1.02 3.37 -3.34
C GLY A 486 -0.17 2.11 -3.20
N THR A 487 -0.66 1.08 -2.50
CA THR A 487 0.06 -0.19 -2.34
C THR A 487 0.25 -0.92 -3.67
N LEU A 488 -0.77 -0.98 -4.51
CA LEU A 488 -0.70 -1.56 -5.85
C LEU A 488 0.31 -0.80 -6.70
N ALA A 489 0.24 0.53 -6.73
CA ALA A 489 1.20 1.38 -7.43
C ALA A 489 2.63 1.17 -6.91
N GLN A 490 2.81 1.05 -5.60
CA GLN A 490 4.13 0.81 -5.00
C GLN A 490 4.70 -0.57 -5.39
N ASN A 491 3.89 -1.62 -5.29
CA ASN A 491 4.33 -2.98 -5.61
C ASN A 491 4.61 -3.17 -7.10
N THR A 492 3.97 -2.38 -7.97
CA THR A 492 4.08 -2.53 -9.43
C THR A 492 5.10 -1.59 -10.07
N THR A 493 5.24 -0.37 -9.54
CA THR A 493 6.04 0.70 -10.17
C THR A 493 7.01 1.39 -9.20
N GLY A 494 6.90 1.11 -7.90
CA GLY A 494 7.63 1.79 -6.84
C GLY A 494 7.28 3.28 -6.67
N ILE A 495 6.25 3.79 -7.36
CA ILE A 495 6.05 5.23 -7.56
C ILE A 495 5.86 6.03 -6.28
N PRO A 496 4.96 5.64 -5.34
CA PRO A 496 4.70 6.45 -4.15
C PRO A 496 5.98 6.77 -3.37
N PHE A 497 6.79 5.76 -3.06
CA PHE A 497 8.04 5.98 -2.34
C PHE A 497 9.13 6.61 -3.20
N ASN A 498 9.20 6.32 -4.50
CA ASN A 498 10.15 7.01 -5.40
C ASN A 498 9.89 8.53 -5.48
N LYS A 499 8.63 8.96 -5.39
CA LYS A 499 8.25 10.38 -5.36
C LYS A 499 8.60 11.03 -4.03
N ALA A 500 8.34 10.35 -2.92
CA ALA A 500 8.79 10.78 -1.61
C ALA A 500 10.32 10.91 -1.57
N ASP A 501 11.06 9.93 -2.10
CA ASP A 501 12.51 9.95 -2.17
C ASP A 501 13.03 11.15 -2.97
N ALA A 502 12.41 11.46 -4.11
CA ALA A 502 12.77 12.62 -4.92
C ALA A 502 12.52 13.94 -4.18
N LEU A 503 11.41 14.04 -3.43
CA LEU A 503 11.10 15.20 -2.59
C LEU A 503 12.17 15.39 -1.52
N TRP A 504 12.51 14.33 -0.78
CA TRP A 504 13.50 14.44 0.30
C TRP A 504 14.94 14.55 -0.20
N THR A 505 15.23 14.05 -1.41
CA THR A 505 16.50 14.36 -2.09
C THR A 505 16.58 15.85 -2.43
N SER A 506 15.48 16.45 -2.91
CA SER A 506 15.42 17.91 -3.15
C SER A 506 15.59 18.71 -1.85
N PHE A 507 15.17 18.14 -0.72
CA PHE A 507 15.40 18.71 0.60
C PHE A 507 16.87 18.82 0.97
N GLN A 508 17.64 17.75 0.75
CA GLN A 508 19.08 17.79 0.99
C GLN A 508 19.77 18.84 0.13
N THR A 509 19.52 18.81 -1.18
CA THR A 509 20.21 19.67 -2.15
C THR A 509 19.86 21.14 -1.96
N LYS A 510 18.61 21.46 -1.58
CA LYS A 510 18.20 22.84 -1.33
C LYS A 510 18.71 23.40 0.00
N ILE A 511 18.83 22.58 1.05
CA ILE A 511 19.50 23.02 2.29
C ILE A 511 20.98 23.28 2.03
N GLU A 512 21.68 22.35 1.38
CA GLU A 512 23.09 22.54 1.00
C GLU A 512 23.28 23.83 0.20
N SER A 513 22.46 24.02 -0.84
CA SER A 513 22.49 25.22 -1.69
C SER A 513 22.24 26.49 -0.88
N TYR A 514 21.24 26.49 -0.01
CA TYR A 514 20.93 27.64 0.84
C TYR A 514 22.09 27.99 1.77
N VAL A 515 22.69 27.00 2.44
CA VAL A 515 23.80 27.23 3.36
C VAL A 515 25.03 27.76 2.62
N ASN A 516 25.40 27.14 1.50
CA ASN A 516 26.56 27.52 0.69
C ASN A 516 26.39 28.91 0.06
N HIS A 517 25.17 29.26 -0.38
CA HIS A 517 24.88 30.58 -0.94
C HIS A 517 24.96 31.70 0.12
N ASN A 518 24.68 31.38 1.39
CA ASN A 518 24.69 32.34 2.49
C ASN A 518 25.97 32.27 3.33
N SER A 519 27.13 32.18 2.68
CA SER A 519 28.46 32.20 3.35
C SER A 519 28.73 31.09 4.38
N GLY A 520 27.90 30.04 4.39
CA GLY A 520 28.13 28.81 5.14
C GLY A 520 28.91 27.78 4.34
N SER A 521 29.00 26.56 4.86
CA SER A 521 29.55 25.40 4.18
C SER A 521 28.75 24.16 4.57
N ALA A 522 28.19 23.50 3.56
CA ALA A 522 27.39 22.30 3.68
C ALA A 522 27.69 21.34 2.54
N ARG A 523 27.45 20.06 2.81
CA ARG A 523 27.47 18.96 1.84
C ARG A 523 26.27 18.05 2.05
N VAL A 524 25.68 17.52 0.98
CA VAL A 524 24.74 16.40 1.08
C VAL A 524 25.38 15.26 1.88
N GLY A 525 24.67 14.75 2.87
CA GLY A 525 25.10 13.65 3.74
C GLY A 525 24.61 12.29 3.24
N GLU A 526 24.60 11.33 4.16
CA GLU A 526 24.11 9.99 3.89
C GLU A 526 22.60 9.97 3.67
N THR A 527 22.18 9.02 2.84
CA THR A 527 20.79 8.72 2.53
C THR A 527 20.53 7.23 2.70
N TYR A 528 19.53 6.88 3.49
CA TYR A 528 19.06 5.50 3.68
C TYR A 528 17.61 5.40 3.27
N LYS A 529 17.26 4.32 2.56
CA LYS A 529 15.93 4.12 1.99
C LYS A 529 15.56 2.64 2.10
N GLU A 530 15.14 2.26 3.28
CA GLU A 530 14.78 0.88 3.58
C GLU A 530 13.28 0.67 3.42
N ARG A 531 12.92 -0.50 2.92
CA ARG A 531 11.52 -0.87 2.64
C ARG A 531 11.15 -2.23 3.27
N PRO A 532 11.34 -2.44 4.58
CA PRO A 532 11.13 -3.74 5.19
C PRO A 532 9.65 -4.14 5.30
N ASP A 533 9.41 -5.41 5.62
CA ASP A 533 8.08 -5.91 5.98
C ASP A 533 7.69 -5.38 7.37
N TRP A 534 6.56 -4.68 7.43
CA TRP A 534 6.03 -4.11 8.66
C TRP A 534 5.75 -5.15 9.74
N ALA A 535 5.33 -6.37 9.39
CA ALA A 535 5.10 -7.42 10.37
C ALA A 535 6.39 -7.75 11.14
N LYS A 536 7.52 -7.82 10.42
CA LYS A 536 8.84 -8.06 11.03
C LYS A 536 9.30 -6.87 11.86
N VAL A 537 9.11 -5.64 11.35
CA VAL A 537 9.41 -4.42 12.11
C VAL A 537 8.62 -4.38 13.42
N LYS A 538 7.33 -4.69 13.35
CA LYS A 538 6.44 -4.74 14.52
C LYS A 538 6.85 -5.83 15.51
N GLU A 539 7.19 -7.03 15.05
CA GLU A 539 7.70 -8.10 15.93
C GLU A 539 8.99 -7.70 16.64
N VAL A 540 9.88 -6.95 15.98
CA VAL A 540 11.09 -6.40 16.62
C VAL A 540 10.74 -5.32 17.65
N MET A 541 9.84 -4.40 17.32
CA MET A 541 9.37 -3.37 18.26
C MET A 541 8.69 -3.97 19.51
N GLU A 542 8.01 -5.10 19.35
CA GLU A 542 7.35 -5.84 20.43
C GLU A 542 8.32 -6.78 21.19
N GLY A 543 9.60 -6.83 20.83
CA GLY A 543 10.61 -7.69 21.44
C GLY A 543 10.44 -9.18 21.13
N LYS A 544 9.64 -9.54 20.12
CA LYS A 544 9.44 -10.92 19.65
C LYS A 544 10.56 -11.42 18.76
N LEU A 545 11.20 -10.50 18.03
CA LEU A 545 12.37 -10.77 17.21
C LEU A 545 13.52 -9.83 17.59
N PRO A 546 14.79 -10.27 17.49
CA PRO A 546 15.93 -9.43 17.81
C PRO A 546 16.12 -8.29 16.79
N LEU A 547 16.79 -7.20 17.19
CA LEU A 547 17.12 -6.09 16.28
C LEU A 547 17.94 -6.54 15.06
N SER A 548 18.74 -7.60 15.22
CA SER A 548 19.48 -8.27 14.14
C SER A 548 18.59 -8.78 13.00
N THR A 549 17.29 -8.92 13.25
CA THR A 549 16.28 -9.23 12.23
C THR A 549 16.20 -8.13 11.18
N LEU A 550 16.46 -6.87 11.55
CA LEU A 550 16.38 -5.70 10.65
C LEU A 550 17.74 -5.32 10.05
N SER A 551 18.87 -5.56 10.74
CA SER A 551 20.22 -5.34 10.20
C SER A 551 21.25 -6.28 10.79
N LYS A 552 22.18 -6.74 9.95
CA LYS A 552 23.26 -7.67 10.33
C LYS A 552 24.23 -7.07 11.34
N ASN A 553 24.38 -5.75 11.35
CA ASN A 553 25.32 -5.08 12.24
C ASN A 553 24.77 -4.87 13.64
N CYS A 554 23.52 -5.25 13.89
CA CYS A 554 22.89 -5.19 15.20
C CYS A 554 23.05 -6.52 15.89
N LEU A 555 24.28 -6.99 15.96
CA LEU A 555 24.65 -8.10 16.83
C LEU A 555 24.65 -7.49 18.24
N TRP A 556 23.87 -8.07 19.16
CA TRP A 556 23.82 -7.77 20.60
C TRP A 556 22.85 -6.66 21.04
N ASP A 557 21.85 -7.05 21.83
CA ASP A 557 21.49 -6.42 23.11
C ASP A 557 21.86 -7.40 24.22
#